data_AF-Q6F748-F1
#
_entry.id   AF-Q6F748-F1
#
_cell.length_a   1.000
_cell.length_b   1.000
_cell.length_c   1.000
_cell.angle_alpha   90.00
_cell.angle_beta   90.00
_cell.angle_gamma   90.00
#
_symmetry.space_group_name_H-M   'P 1'
#
loop_
_entity.id
_entity.type
_entity.pdbx_description
1 polymer ?
#
loop_
_entity_poly.entity_id
_entity_poly.type
_entity_poly.pdbx_seq_one_letter_code
_entity_poly.pdbx_strand_id
1 'polypeptide(L)'
;MNISDLVPQGPYDSQQFHRQYSANALLPDIDWEALFPYSKLKPQHTQALDTIYRSIVPLALQVFDQLQLDVFAPSMYRPQGLGLFEKLAQQEEHLLQQLEAEANLLDDDVRHQMWSMLLRGGAVLVFKAWLGRVKEGRESLDMSQFDELSDLLFIKTPPHKLAQRLHIDPHAALDHIFLMYGNDIFLDRFNSLETAALFVDLGVYDATFLSLRDDRVAEYLKQKGYVTQDQIDDLQCALNPLYCDNITSKQDCLA
;
A
#
# COMPACT_ATOMS: atom_id res chain seq x y z
N MET A 1 -1.20 47.93 7.20
CA MET A 1 -0.84 46.68 6.49
C MET A 1 -0.36 45.71 7.55
N ASN A 2 -1.01 44.55 7.66
CA ASN A 2 -0.64 43.49 8.61
C ASN A 2 0.67 42.84 8.15
N ILE A 3 1.65 42.77 9.04
CA ILE A 3 2.95 42.10 8.83
C ILE A 3 2.81 40.65 9.31
N SER A 4 1.80 39.94 8.80
CA SER A 4 1.55 38.53 9.14
C SER A 4 1.89 37.58 7.99
N ASP A 5 2.24 38.12 6.83
CA ASP A 5 2.72 37.33 5.70
C ASP A 5 4.23 37.50 5.61
N LEU A 6 4.95 36.42 5.93
CA LEU A 6 6.37 36.10 5.66
C LEU A 6 6.99 35.42 6.88
N VAL A 7 6.50 34.24 7.26
CA VAL A 7 7.32 33.28 7.98
C VAL A 7 8.08 32.47 6.94
N PRO A 8 9.42 32.53 6.90
CA PRO A 8 10.21 31.60 6.10
C PRO A 8 10.04 30.21 6.75
N GLN A 9 9.47 29.27 6.01
CA GLN A 9 9.44 27.84 6.35
C GLN A 9 10.90 27.34 6.39
N GLY A 10 11.53 27.47 7.55
CA GLY A 10 12.93 27.14 7.80
C GLY A 10 13.11 25.71 8.33
N PRO A 11 14.35 25.20 8.36
CA PRO A 11 14.74 23.86 8.81
C PRO A 11 14.48 23.54 10.31
N TYR A 12 13.67 24.36 10.99
CA TYR A 12 13.28 24.20 12.39
C TYR A 12 12.12 23.21 12.58
N ASP A 13 11.25 23.02 11.58
CA ASP A 13 10.10 22.10 11.71
C ASP A 13 10.52 20.63 11.62
N SER A 14 11.43 20.26 10.72
CA SER A 14 11.86 18.86 10.58
C SER A 14 12.50 18.31 11.85
N GLN A 15 13.33 19.10 12.55
CA GLN A 15 13.96 18.68 13.82
C GLN A 15 12.95 18.51 14.97
N GLN A 16 11.81 19.19 14.94
CA GLN A 16 10.73 18.98 15.91
C GLN A 16 9.94 17.71 15.57
N PHE A 17 9.63 17.47 14.29
CA PHE A 17 9.00 16.23 13.84
C PHE A 17 9.86 15.00 14.15
N HIS A 18 11.17 15.07 13.92
CA HIS A 18 12.13 14.01 14.27
C HIS A 18 12.13 13.67 15.76
N ARG A 19 12.02 14.67 16.63
CA ARG A 19 11.92 14.43 18.09
C ARG A 19 10.58 13.84 18.50
N GLN A 20 9.50 14.32 17.87
CA GLN A 20 8.15 13.93 18.24
C GLN A 20 7.75 12.55 17.72
N TYR A 21 8.32 12.11 16.59
CA TYR A 21 7.95 10.85 15.94
C TYR A 21 9.15 9.94 15.64
N SER A 22 10.19 10.00 16.48
CA SER A 22 11.25 8.99 16.49
C SER A 22 10.68 7.58 16.74
N ALA A 23 11.44 6.51 16.45
CA ALA A 23 10.97 5.12 16.52
C ALA A 23 10.33 4.67 17.86
N ASN A 24 10.53 5.42 18.95
CA ASN A 24 9.97 5.14 20.28
C ASN A 24 8.82 6.09 20.69
N ALA A 25 8.34 6.94 19.77
CA ALA A 25 7.29 7.90 20.05
C ALA A 25 5.89 7.29 19.92
N LEU A 26 4.92 7.88 20.64
CA LEU A 26 3.52 7.51 20.53
C LEU A 26 3.00 7.83 19.13
N LEU A 27 2.48 6.81 18.46
CA LEU A 27 1.79 6.93 17.19
C LEU A 27 0.50 7.74 17.38
N PRO A 28 0.23 8.76 16.53
CA PRO A 28 -1.04 9.48 16.58
C PRO A 28 -2.19 8.55 16.18
N ASP A 29 -3.37 8.75 16.78
CA ASP A 29 -4.56 8.06 16.31
C ASP A 29 -4.94 8.54 14.90
N ILE A 30 -5.33 7.60 14.03
CA ILE A 30 -5.83 7.86 12.69
C ILE A 30 -7.31 7.50 12.65
N ASP A 31 -8.14 8.46 12.25
CA ASP A 31 -9.55 8.21 12.00
C ASP A 31 -9.74 7.70 10.56
N TRP A 32 -9.71 6.37 10.41
CA TRP A 32 -9.84 5.71 9.11
C TRP A 32 -11.18 5.99 8.42
N GLU A 33 -12.26 6.18 9.18
CA GLU A 33 -13.58 6.49 8.63
C GLU A 33 -13.62 7.91 8.07
N ALA A 34 -13.02 8.87 8.78
CA ALA A 34 -12.84 10.23 8.28
C ALA A 34 -11.90 10.29 7.06
N LEU A 35 -10.87 9.45 7.03
CA LEU A 35 -9.92 9.37 5.92
C LEU A 35 -10.54 8.72 4.67
N PHE A 36 -11.39 7.71 4.85
CA PHE A 36 -12.03 6.95 3.76
C PHE A 36 -13.56 6.98 3.83
N PRO A 37 -14.19 8.17 3.70
CA PRO A 37 -15.62 8.35 3.96
C PRO A 37 -16.53 7.58 3.00
N TYR A 38 -16.03 7.23 1.80
CA TYR A 38 -16.82 6.53 0.78
C TYR A 38 -16.65 5.01 0.78
N SER A 39 -15.68 4.48 1.55
CA SER A 39 -15.33 3.05 1.53
C SER A 39 -16.21 2.19 2.44
N LYS A 40 -17.09 2.79 3.26
CA LYS A 40 -18.00 2.11 4.21
C LYS A 40 -17.25 1.07 5.06
N LEU A 41 -16.27 1.54 5.83
CA LEU A 41 -15.48 0.67 6.69
C LEU A 41 -16.36 -0.08 7.69
N LYS A 42 -16.06 -1.37 7.88
CA LYS A 42 -16.63 -2.21 8.92
C LYS A 42 -15.61 -2.33 10.05
N PRO A 43 -16.01 -2.72 11.26
CA PRO A 43 -15.08 -2.85 12.39
C PRO A 43 -13.84 -3.70 12.08
N GLN A 44 -13.98 -4.79 11.32
CA GLN A 44 -12.84 -5.61 10.92
C GLN A 44 -11.85 -4.89 9.99
N HIS A 45 -12.32 -3.96 9.15
CA HIS A 45 -11.45 -3.17 8.27
C HIS A 45 -10.64 -2.18 9.10
N THR A 46 -11.29 -1.48 10.02
CA THR A 46 -10.65 -0.52 10.92
C THR A 46 -9.61 -1.22 11.80
N GLN A 47 -9.96 -2.37 12.38
CA GLN A 47 -9.03 -3.14 13.20
C GLN A 47 -7.84 -3.67 12.39
N ALA A 48 -8.05 -4.14 11.16
CA ALA A 48 -6.96 -4.56 10.29
C ALA A 48 -6.03 -3.37 9.93
N LEU A 49 -6.58 -2.21 9.61
CA LEU A 49 -5.79 -0.99 9.34
C LEU A 49 -5.00 -0.56 10.57
N ASP A 50 -5.60 -0.58 11.77
CA ASP A 50 -4.94 -0.25 13.03
C ASP A 50 -3.78 -1.21 13.35
N THR A 51 -4.00 -2.52 13.17
CA THR A 51 -2.95 -3.53 13.34
C THR A 51 -1.80 -3.26 12.38
N ILE A 52 -2.07 -3.14 11.07
CA ILE A 52 -1.02 -2.85 10.08
C ILE A 52 -0.30 -1.54 10.43
N TYR A 53 -1.03 -0.49 10.80
CA TYR A 53 -0.47 0.80 11.16
C TYR A 53 0.51 0.71 12.34
N ARG A 54 0.10 0.03 13.42
CA ARG A 54 0.89 -0.12 14.65
C ARG A 54 2.12 -1.00 14.44
N SER A 55 2.08 -1.96 13.51
CA SER A 55 3.26 -2.79 13.20
C SER A 55 4.20 -2.12 12.19
N ILE A 56 3.67 -1.50 11.14
CA ILE A 56 4.47 -0.98 10.02
C ILE A 56 5.22 0.29 10.37
N VAL A 57 4.55 1.26 10.98
CA VAL A 57 5.13 2.61 11.12
C VAL A 57 6.37 2.64 12.01
N PRO A 58 6.39 2.00 13.21
CA PRO A 58 7.59 1.98 14.04
C PRO A 58 8.77 1.30 13.34
N LEU A 59 8.50 0.19 12.64
CA LEU A 59 9.52 -0.54 11.90
C LEU A 59 10.07 0.30 10.73
N ALA A 60 9.19 0.91 9.94
CA ALA A 60 9.57 1.78 8.84
C ALA A 60 10.47 2.93 9.32
N LEU A 61 10.11 3.57 10.44
CA LEU A 61 10.91 4.64 11.04
C LEU A 61 12.28 4.16 11.50
N GLN A 62 12.36 2.97 12.10
CA GLN A 62 13.64 2.36 12.47
C GLN A 62 14.51 2.08 11.24
N VAL A 63 13.92 1.60 10.14
CA VAL A 63 14.63 1.34 8.89
C VAL A 63 15.13 2.64 8.27
N PHE A 64 14.29 3.68 8.23
CA PHE A 64 14.67 4.96 7.68
C PHE A 64 15.78 5.63 8.48
N ASP A 65 15.75 5.56 9.81
CA ASP A 65 16.86 6.02 10.66
C ASP A 65 18.17 5.25 10.37
N GLN A 66 18.11 3.92 10.27
CA GLN A 66 19.27 3.08 9.94
C GLN A 66 19.86 3.34 8.54
N LEU A 67 19.00 3.72 7.59
CA LEU A 67 19.38 4.06 6.23
C LEU A 67 19.73 5.55 6.06
N GLN A 68 19.65 6.34 7.15
CA GLN A 68 19.82 7.80 7.13
C GLN A 68 18.90 8.48 6.11
N LEU A 69 17.68 7.95 5.97
CA LEU A 69 16.61 8.47 5.14
C LEU A 69 15.76 9.44 5.96
N ASP A 70 15.73 10.70 5.53
CA ASP A 70 14.84 11.69 6.12
C ASP A 70 13.51 11.74 5.35
N VAL A 71 12.47 11.13 5.91
CA VAL A 71 11.11 11.12 5.35
C VAL A 71 10.42 12.49 5.35
N PHE A 72 10.99 13.47 6.07
CA PHE A 72 10.53 14.85 6.11
C PHE A 72 11.33 15.77 5.18
N ALA A 73 12.46 15.29 4.64
CA ALA A 73 13.25 16.03 3.67
C ALA A 73 12.61 15.95 2.26
N PRO A 74 12.81 16.97 1.41
CA PRO A 74 12.45 16.88 -0.01
C PRO A 74 13.19 15.69 -0.67
N SER A 75 12.53 15.03 -1.64
CA SER A 75 12.91 13.79 -2.34
C SER A 75 14.27 13.76 -3.07
N MET A 76 15.15 14.73 -2.82
CA MET A 76 16.44 14.90 -3.48
C MET A 76 17.60 14.17 -2.76
N TYR A 77 17.38 13.62 -1.56
CA TYR A 77 18.43 12.95 -0.77
C TYR A 77 18.34 11.42 -0.88
N ARG A 78 19.33 10.83 -1.54
CA ARG A 78 19.48 9.38 -1.74
C ARG A 78 20.62 8.82 -0.90
N PRO A 79 20.41 7.73 -0.15
CA PRO A 79 21.45 6.80 0.20
C PRO A 79 21.60 5.77 -0.93
N GLN A 80 22.72 5.83 -1.67
CA GLN A 80 23.19 4.70 -2.46
C GLN A 80 24.14 3.89 -1.58
N GLY A 81 23.63 2.81 -0.96
CA GLY A 81 24.42 1.93 -0.10
C GLY A 81 24.35 0.48 -0.56
N LEU A 82 25.50 -0.13 -0.79
CA LEU A 82 25.64 -1.59 -0.89
C LEU A 82 25.09 -2.22 0.41
N GLY A 83 24.07 -3.08 0.31
CA GLY A 83 23.43 -3.75 1.45
C GLY A 83 22.01 -3.29 1.79
N LEU A 84 21.44 -2.31 1.07
CA LEU A 84 20.06 -1.86 1.26
C LEU A 84 19.04 -2.99 1.09
N PHE A 85 19.16 -3.80 0.03
CA PHE A 85 18.28 -4.94 -0.23
C PHE A 85 18.29 -6.00 0.87
N GLU A 86 19.46 -6.33 1.41
CA GLU A 86 19.57 -7.31 2.51
C GLU A 86 18.93 -6.78 3.80
N LYS A 87 19.15 -5.49 4.11
CA LYS A 87 18.48 -4.84 5.24
C LYS A 87 16.97 -4.86 5.05
N LEU A 88 16.46 -4.52 3.87
CA LEU A 88 15.02 -4.53 3.59
C LEU A 88 14.41 -5.92 3.75
N ALA A 89 15.07 -6.97 3.23
CA ALA A 89 14.60 -8.34 3.39
C ALA A 89 14.57 -8.79 4.87
N GLN A 90 15.56 -8.40 5.67
CA GLN A 90 15.56 -8.66 7.12
C GLN A 90 14.40 -7.94 7.81
N GLN A 91 14.08 -6.73 7.38
CA GLN A 91 13.03 -5.91 7.98
C GLN A 91 11.64 -6.45 7.62
N GLU A 92 11.44 -6.92 6.39
CA GLU A 92 10.22 -7.65 6.04
C GLU A 92 10.04 -8.88 6.94
N GLU A 93 11.10 -9.66 7.21
CA GLU A 93 10.98 -10.83 8.10
C GLU A 93 10.59 -10.43 9.53
N HIS A 94 11.17 -9.36 10.08
CA HIS A 94 10.79 -8.83 11.39
C HIS A 94 9.33 -8.34 11.43
N LEU A 95 8.90 -7.65 10.37
CA LEU A 95 7.52 -7.22 10.21
C LEU A 95 6.57 -8.42 10.23
N LEU A 96 6.88 -9.46 9.45
CA LEU A 96 6.06 -10.65 9.36
C LEU A 96 5.98 -11.38 10.70
N GLN A 97 7.06 -11.44 11.47
CA GLN A 97 7.05 -12.01 12.82
C GLN A 97 6.14 -11.22 13.77
N GLN A 98 6.17 -9.89 13.69
CA GLN A 98 5.28 -9.06 14.49
C GLN A 98 3.81 -9.23 14.06
N LEU A 99 3.53 -9.19 12.75
CA LEU A 99 2.19 -9.39 12.22
C LEU A 99 1.66 -10.79 12.52
N GLU A 100 2.49 -11.83 12.50
CA GLU A 100 2.13 -13.19 12.90
C GLU A 100 1.80 -13.27 14.39
N ALA A 101 2.57 -12.60 15.26
CA ALA A 101 2.28 -12.53 16.68
C ALA A 101 0.96 -11.77 16.96
N GLU A 102 0.71 -10.66 16.27
CA GLU A 102 -0.54 -9.90 16.38
C GLU A 102 -1.72 -10.69 15.81
N ALA A 103 -1.55 -11.35 14.66
CA ALA A 103 -2.56 -12.18 14.02
C ALA A 103 -3.13 -13.25 14.96
N ASN A 104 -2.29 -13.89 15.78
CA ASN A 104 -2.74 -14.90 16.75
C ASN A 104 -3.78 -14.40 17.78
N LEU A 105 -3.93 -13.08 17.92
CA LEU A 105 -4.88 -12.43 18.83
C LEU A 105 -6.12 -11.88 18.11
N LEU A 106 -6.17 -12.00 16.78
CA LEU A 106 -7.22 -11.43 15.93
C LEU A 106 -8.18 -12.51 15.45
N ASP A 107 -9.44 -12.12 15.23
CA ASP A 107 -10.44 -12.99 14.60
C ASP A 107 -10.13 -13.24 13.12
N ASP A 108 -10.65 -14.35 12.59
CA ASP A 108 -10.38 -14.83 11.23
C ASP A 108 -10.65 -13.76 10.16
N ASP A 109 -11.77 -13.04 10.28
CA ASP A 109 -12.16 -11.96 9.38
C ASP A 109 -11.11 -10.83 9.36
N VAL A 110 -10.59 -10.45 10.53
CA VAL A 110 -9.58 -9.39 10.65
C VAL A 110 -8.26 -9.83 10.04
N ARG A 111 -7.83 -11.07 10.31
CA ARG A 111 -6.62 -11.64 9.70
C ARG A 111 -6.74 -11.69 8.17
N HIS A 112 -7.91 -12.05 7.67
CA HIS A 112 -8.19 -12.06 6.23
C HIS A 112 -8.11 -10.66 5.62
N GLN A 113 -8.73 -9.65 6.23
CA GLN A 113 -8.64 -8.27 5.76
C GLN A 113 -7.21 -7.76 5.79
N MET A 114 -6.48 -8.04 6.87
CA MET A 114 -5.07 -7.68 7.00
C MET A 114 -4.23 -8.28 5.87
N TRP A 115 -4.36 -9.59 5.62
CA TRP A 115 -3.68 -10.26 4.50
C TRP A 115 -4.04 -9.65 3.15
N SER A 116 -5.33 -9.46 2.87
CA SER A 116 -5.81 -8.91 1.61
C SER A 116 -5.28 -7.49 1.37
N MET A 117 -5.23 -6.66 2.40
CA MET A 117 -4.67 -5.30 2.34
C MET A 117 -3.16 -5.34 2.13
N LEU A 118 -2.42 -6.17 2.85
CA LEU A 118 -0.95 -6.26 2.74
C LEU A 118 -0.50 -6.65 1.33
N LEU A 119 -1.17 -7.62 0.71
CA LEU A 119 -0.91 -8.02 -0.68
C LEU A 119 -1.17 -6.91 -1.70
N ARG A 120 -1.98 -5.92 -1.31
CA ARG A 120 -2.41 -4.81 -2.17
C ARG A 120 -1.81 -3.45 -1.80
N GLY A 121 -0.74 -3.45 -0.98
CA GLY A 121 -0.03 -2.22 -0.59
C GLY A 121 -0.56 -1.53 0.65
N GLY A 122 -1.28 -2.24 1.52
CA GLY A 122 -1.81 -1.72 2.78
C GLY A 122 -0.74 -1.12 3.70
N ALA A 123 0.45 -1.71 3.72
CA ALA A 123 1.61 -1.18 4.46
C ALA A 123 2.02 0.22 3.98
N VAL A 124 2.06 0.44 2.66
CA VAL A 124 2.36 1.76 2.08
C VAL A 124 1.26 2.75 2.42
N LEU A 125 0.00 2.31 2.34
CA LEU A 125 -1.16 3.14 2.62
C LEU A 125 -1.15 3.69 4.06
N VAL A 126 -0.98 2.82 5.06
CA VAL A 126 -1.00 3.25 6.46
C VAL A 126 0.17 4.19 6.76
N PHE A 127 1.31 4.00 6.09
CA PHE A 127 2.45 4.89 6.21
C PHE A 127 2.18 6.26 5.59
N LYS A 128 1.54 6.30 4.41
CA LYS A 128 1.09 7.56 3.79
C LYS A 128 0.07 8.31 4.63
N ALA A 129 -0.85 7.59 5.28
CA ALA A 129 -1.82 8.17 6.21
C ALA A 129 -1.12 8.78 7.43
N TRP A 130 -0.18 8.05 8.03
CA TRP A 130 0.64 8.57 9.12
C TRP A 130 1.43 9.82 8.71
N LEU A 131 2.09 9.79 7.56
CA LEU A 131 2.91 10.90 7.09
C LEU A 131 2.05 12.15 6.83
N GLY A 132 0.87 11.98 6.23
CA GLY A 132 -0.10 13.06 6.04
C GLY A 132 -0.59 13.62 7.39
N ARG A 133 -0.94 12.73 8.32
CA ARG A 133 -1.38 13.10 9.68
C ARG A 133 -0.34 13.92 10.43
N VAL A 134 0.93 13.52 10.35
CA VAL A 134 2.04 14.19 11.02
C VAL A 134 2.36 15.54 10.36
N LYS A 135 2.40 15.61 9.03
CA LYS A 135 2.76 16.85 8.32
C LYS A 135 1.65 17.90 8.36
N GLU A 136 0.40 17.50 8.18
CA GLU A 136 -0.72 18.43 8.02
C GLU A 136 -1.55 18.61 9.29
N GLY A 137 -1.38 17.75 10.29
CA GLY A 137 -2.15 17.79 11.53
C GLY A 137 -3.64 17.44 11.36
N ARG A 138 -4.02 16.87 10.21
CA ARG A 138 -5.38 16.41 9.87
C ARG A 138 -5.33 15.05 9.17
N GLU A 139 -6.46 14.38 9.06
CA GLU A 139 -6.56 13.12 8.31
C GLU A 139 -6.38 13.38 6.81
N SER A 140 -5.24 12.95 6.27
CA SER A 140 -4.94 13.00 4.85
C SER A 140 -3.90 11.94 4.47
N LEU A 141 -3.89 11.55 3.20
CA LEU A 141 -2.81 10.74 2.64
C LEU A 141 -1.72 11.67 2.10
N ASP A 142 -0.47 11.42 2.48
CA ASP A 142 0.67 12.06 1.82
C ASP A 142 0.84 11.48 0.40
N MET A 143 0.47 12.32 -0.57
CA MET A 143 0.57 12.05 -2.00
C MET A 143 1.84 12.61 -2.64
N SER A 144 2.77 13.15 -1.85
CA SER A 144 4.08 13.52 -2.39
C SER A 144 4.76 12.24 -2.92
N GLN A 145 5.59 12.39 -3.98
CA GLN A 145 6.22 11.28 -4.70
C GLN A 145 7.15 10.51 -3.76
N PHE A 146 6.55 9.60 -3.01
CA PHE A 146 7.15 8.67 -2.06
C PHE A 146 7.42 7.34 -2.78
N ASP A 147 7.68 7.38 -4.08
CA ASP A 147 7.61 6.19 -4.95
C ASP A 147 8.69 5.18 -4.57
N GLU A 148 9.92 5.64 -4.36
CA GLU A 148 11.07 4.79 -4.00
C GLU A 148 10.96 4.19 -2.59
N LEU A 149 10.35 4.93 -1.64
CA LEU A 149 10.13 4.45 -0.27
C LEU A 149 8.88 3.59 -0.15
N SER A 150 7.91 3.78 -1.06
CA SER A 150 6.73 2.92 -1.15
C SER A 150 7.15 1.48 -1.44
N ASP A 151 8.09 1.29 -2.37
CA ASP A 151 8.63 -0.04 -2.72
C ASP A 151 9.22 -0.77 -1.51
N LEU A 152 9.82 -0.02 -0.57
CA LEU A 152 10.40 -0.57 0.66
C LEU A 152 9.34 -1.11 1.63
N LEU A 153 8.13 -0.57 1.55
CA LEU A 153 7.01 -0.92 2.42
C LEU A 153 6.10 -1.97 1.78
N PHE A 154 6.30 -2.34 0.51
CA PHE A 154 5.58 -3.46 -0.10
C PHE A 154 6.10 -4.79 0.42
N ILE A 155 5.19 -5.60 0.97
CA ILE A 155 5.45 -7.01 1.32
C ILE A 155 5.81 -7.77 0.04
N LYS A 156 7.01 -8.33 -0.07
CA LYS A 156 7.43 -9.14 -1.22
C LYS A 156 7.11 -10.63 -1.04
N THR A 157 6.63 -11.02 0.13
CA THR A 157 6.21 -12.39 0.45
C THR A 157 5.04 -12.85 -0.44
N PRO A 158 5.15 -14.03 -1.10
CA PRO A 158 4.09 -14.57 -1.95
C PRO A 158 2.78 -14.82 -1.19
N PRO A 159 1.61 -14.73 -1.87
CA PRO A 159 0.31 -14.67 -1.21
C PRO A 159 -0.02 -15.87 -0.34
N HIS A 160 0.26 -17.09 -0.81
CA HIS A 160 0.02 -18.31 -0.05
C HIS A 160 0.97 -18.47 1.15
N LYS A 161 2.22 -18.00 1.03
CA LYS A 161 3.18 -18.03 2.15
C LYS A 161 2.76 -17.03 3.23
N LEU A 162 2.32 -15.83 2.82
CA LEU A 162 1.79 -14.83 3.75
C LEU A 162 0.54 -15.36 4.45
N ALA A 163 -0.37 -15.99 3.70
CA ALA A 163 -1.57 -16.58 4.26
C ALA A 163 -1.27 -17.67 5.31
N GLN A 164 -0.27 -18.52 5.03
CA GLN A 164 0.18 -19.54 5.98
C GLN A 164 0.68 -18.93 7.29
N ARG A 165 1.47 -17.84 7.20
CA ARG A 165 1.99 -17.13 8.39
C ARG A 165 0.89 -16.45 9.19
N LEU A 166 -0.10 -15.89 8.52
CA LEU A 166 -1.22 -15.21 9.18
C LEU A 166 -2.35 -16.15 9.59
N HIS A 167 -2.18 -17.47 9.42
CA HIS A 167 -3.17 -18.49 9.76
C HIS A 167 -4.56 -18.20 9.17
N ILE A 168 -4.61 -17.95 7.86
CA ILE A 168 -5.86 -17.73 7.13
C ILE A 168 -6.08 -18.80 6.07
N ASP A 169 -7.33 -18.97 5.67
CA ASP A 169 -7.70 -19.61 4.42
C ASP A 169 -7.79 -18.55 3.30
N PRO A 170 -6.90 -18.58 2.28
CA PRO A 170 -6.97 -17.66 1.14
C PRO A 170 -8.27 -17.75 0.35
N HIS A 171 -8.94 -18.91 0.38
CA HIS A 171 -10.15 -19.18 -0.40
C HIS A 171 -11.44 -19.03 0.42
N ALA A 172 -11.34 -18.50 1.64
CA ALA A 172 -12.51 -18.14 2.42
C ALA A 172 -13.38 -17.14 1.63
N ALA A 173 -14.69 -17.33 1.65
CA ALA A 173 -15.66 -16.45 0.98
C ALA A 173 -15.88 -15.14 1.76
N LEU A 174 -14.79 -14.41 2.01
CA LEU A 174 -14.76 -13.12 2.67
C LEU A 174 -14.57 -12.00 1.64
N ASP A 175 -15.02 -10.80 1.98
CA ASP A 175 -14.92 -9.65 1.09
C ASP A 175 -13.49 -9.07 1.05
N HIS A 176 -13.17 -8.35 -0.01
CA HIS A 176 -11.88 -7.66 -0.16
C HIS A 176 -12.14 -6.18 -0.38
N ILE A 177 -11.80 -5.36 0.61
CA ILE A 177 -12.10 -3.93 0.55
C ILE A 177 -11.19 -3.18 -0.43
N PHE A 178 -11.76 -2.19 -1.11
CA PHE A 178 -11.07 -1.14 -1.84
C PHE A 178 -11.25 0.18 -1.10
N LEU A 179 -10.19 1.00 -1.04
CA LEU A 179 -10.22 2.24 -0.28
C LEU A 179 -10.24 3.43 -1.23
N MET A 180 -11.34 4.19 -1.20
CA MET A 180 -11.51 5.38 -2.03
C MET A 180 -10.99 6.63 -1.30
N TYR A 181 -10.08 7.35 -1.93
CA TYR A 181 -9.57 8.63 -1.44
C TYR A 181 -9.56 9.66 -2.57
N GLY A 182 -10.42 10.67 -2.47
CA GLY A 182 -10.67 11.60 -3.59
C GLY A 182 -11.28 10.85 -4.78
N ASN A 183 -10.62 10.93 -5.94
CA ASN A 183 -11.00 10.21 -7.16
C ASN A 183 -10.18 8.93 -7.38
N ASP A 184 -9.25 8.63 -6.47
CA ASP A 184 -8.32 7.52 -6.61
C ASP A 184 -8.78 6.32 -5.77
N ILE A 185 -8.47 5.12 -6.28
CA ILE A 185 -8.70 3.85 -5.59
C ILE A 185 -7.36 3.33 -5.09
N PHE A 186 -7.29 3.10 -3.78
CA PHE A 186 -6.17 2.47 -3.10
C PHE A 186 -6.47 0.99 -2.84
N LEU A 187 -5.40 0.24 -2.59
CA LEU A 187 -5.40 -1.23 -2.58
C LEU A 187 -5.70 -1.83 -3.95
N ASP A 188 -5.13 -1.22 -4.99
CA ASP A 188 -5.33 -1.57 -6.40
C ASP A 188 -4.03 -1.91 -7.16
N ARG A 189 -2.92 -2.06 -6.43
CA ARG A 189 -1.66 -2.61 -6.96
C ARG A 189 -1.35 -3.90 -6.23
N PHE A 190 -0.68 -4.84 -6.89
CA PHE A 190 -0.32 -6.13 -6.33
C PHE A 190 1.16 -6.20 -6.01
N ASN A 191 1.51 -6.92 -4.96
CA ASN A 191 2.91 -7.15 -4.63
C ASN A 191 3.63 -8.14 -5.56
N SER A 192 2.89 -8.98 -6.30
CA SER A 192 3.44 -9.93 -7.27
C SER A 192 2.41 -10.36 -8.32
N LEU A 193 2.89 -11.01 -9.38
CA LEU A 193 2.04 -11.60 -10.43
C LEU A 193 1.16 -12.74 -9.89
N GLU A 194 1.68 -13.53 -8.95
CA GLU A 194 0.92 -14.57 -8.26
C GLU A 194 -0.26 -13.99 -7.50
N THR A 195 -0.10 -12.82 -6.88
CA THR A 195 -1.17 -12.10 -6.20
C THR A 195 -2.24 -11.65 -7.19
N ALA A 196 -1.84 -11.06 -8.33
CA ALA A 196 -2.79 -10.68 -9.37
C ALA A 196 -3.64 -11.88 -9.85
N ALA A 197 -3.01 -13.02 -10.10
CA ALA A 197 -3.70 -14.25 -10.48
C ALA A 197 -4.60 -14.79 -9.37
N LEU A 198 -4.15 -14.78 -8.11
CA LEU A 198 -4.98 -15.20 -6.99
C LEU A 198 -6.25 -14.34 -6.87
N PHE A 199 -6.13 -13.03 -7.01
CA PHE A 199 -7.29 -12.15 -6.93
C PHE A 199 -8.24 -12.28 -8.12
N VAL A 200 -7.77 -12.80 -9.27
CA VAL A 200 -8.64 -13.29 -10.36
C VAL A 200 -9.35 -14.58 -9.96
N ASP A 201 -8.64 -15.56 -9.39
CA ASP A 201 -9.22 -16.82 -8.91
C ASP A 201 -10.33 -16.60 -7.86
N LEU A 202 -10.13 -15.61 -6.99
CA LEU A 202 -11.09 -15.22 -5.95
C LEU A 202 -12.27 -14.39 -6.49
N GLY A 203 -12.27 -14.05 -7.79
CA GLY A 203 -13.34 -13.28 -8.43
C GLY A 203 -13.37 -11.79 -8.02
N VAL A 204 -12.27 -11.28 -7.46
CA VAL A 204 -12.15 -9.87 -7.05
C VAL A 204 -11.86 -8.98 -8.24
N TYR A 205 -11.11 -9.50 -9.20
CA TYR A 205 -10.78 -8.82 -10.44
C TYR A 205 -11.10 -9.68 -11.65
N ASP A 206 -11.52 -9.02 -12.73
CA ASP A 206 -11.63 -9.66 -14.03
C ASP A 206 -10.26 -9.70 -14.72
N ALA A 207 -9.88 -10.88 -15.20
CA ALA A 207 -8.59 -11.14 -15.85
C ALA A 207 -8.37 -10.25 -17.09
N THR A 208 -9.43 -9.99 -17.85
CA THR A 208 -9.38 -9.18 -19.07
C THR A 208 -9.15 -7.71 -18.74
N PHE A 209 -9.85 -7.17 -17.74
CA PHE A 209 -9.66 -5.80 -17.28
C PHE A 209 -8.26 -5.57 -16.71
N LEU A 210 -7.73 -6.49 -15.88
CA LEU A 210 -6.36 -6.37 -15.37
C LEU A 210 -5.33 -6.40 -16.50
N SER A 211 -5.53 -7.27 -17.49
CA SER A 211 -4.63 -7.40 -18.63
C SER A 211 -4.61 -6.18 -19.55
N LEU A 212 -5.69 -5.38 -19.58
CA LEU A 212 -5.70 -4.10 -20.28
C LEU A 212 -4.87 -3.02 -19.56
N ARG A 213 -4.70 -3.14 -18.24
CA ARG A 213 -4.04 -2.12 -17.42
C ARG A 213 -2.52 -2.29 -17.40
N ASP A 214 -2.01 -3.52 -17.33
CA ASP A 214 -0.57 -3.82 -17.24
C ASP A 214 -0.15 -4.99 -18.15
N ASP A 215 0.85 -4.76 -19.00
CA ASP A 215 1.35 -5.75 -19.96
C ASP A 215 1.99 -6.99 -19.31
N ARG A 216 2.67 -6.82 -18.17
CA ARG A 216 3.32 -7.95 -17.47
C ARG A 216 2.26 -8.86 -16.86
N VAL A 217 1.20 -8.26 -16.31
CA VAL A 217 0.04 -9.01 -15.81
C VAL A 217 -0.66 -9.72 -16.98
N ALA A 218 -0.85 -9.03 -18.12
CA ALA A 218 -1.42 -9.63 -19.31
C ALA A 218 -0.64 -10.85 -19.81
N GLU A 219 0.69 -10.73 -19.92
CA GLU A 219 1.55 -11.86 -20.32
C GLU A 219 1.44 -13.03 -19.35
N TYR A 220 1.49 -12.76 -18.04
CA TYR A 220 1.39 -13.80 -17.02
C TYR A 220 0.03 -14.50 -17.03
N LEU A 221 -1.07 -13.74 -17.06
CA LEU A 221 -2.43 -14.30 -17.07
C LEU A 221 -2.71 -15.11 -18.34
N LYS A 222 -2.20 -14.67 -19.50
CA LYS A 222 -2.24 -15.45 -20.74
C LYS A 222 -1.49 -16.77 -20.63
N GLN A 223 -0.26 -16.74 -20.08
CA GLN A 223 0.53 -17.97 -19.88
C GLN A 223 -0.15 -18.96 -18.93
N LYS A 224 -0.90 -18.47 -17.93
CA LYS A 224 -1.66 -19.29 -16.99
C LYS A 224 -3.02 -19.73 -17.53
N GLY A 225 -3.45 -19.24 -18.69
CA GLY A 225 -4.72 -19.61 -19.32
C GLY A 225 -5.95 -18.90 -18.74
N TYR A 226 -5.77 -17.81 -17.99
CA TYR A 226 -6.88 -17.02 -17.44
C TYR A 226 -7.58 -16.14 -18.49
N VAL A 227 -6.86 -15.76 -19.54
CA VAL A 227 -7.35 -14.86 -20.58
C VAL A 227 -6.66 -15.16 -21.91
N THR A 228 -7.32 -14.89 -23.03
CA THR A 228 -6.74 -14.96 -24.37
C THR A 228 -6.46 -13.56 -24.94
N GLN A 229 -5.63 -13.47 -25.97
CA GLN A 229 -5.41 -12.19 -26.65
C GLN A 229 -6.72 -11.66 -27.27
N ASP A 230 -7.52 -12.53 -27.87
CA ASP A 230 -8.81 -12.16 -28.47
C ASP A 230 -9.76 -11.52 -27.45
N GLN A 231 -9.83 -12.03 -26.22
CA GLN A 231 -10.66 -11.44 -25.16
C GLN A 231 -10.20 -10.03 -24.77
N ILE A 232 -8.88 -9.81 -24.72
CA ILE A 232 -8.30 -8.50 -24.41
C ILE A 232 -8.62 -7.52 -25.55
N ASP A 233 -8.44 -7.94 -26.80
CA ASP A 233 -8.67 -7.12 -27.98
C ASP A 233 -10.17 -6.78 -28.12
N ASP A 234 -11.06 -7.73 -27.87
CA ASP A 234 -12.52 -7.53 -27.86
C ASP A 234 -12.94 -6.50 -26.80
N LEU A 235 -12.40 -6.60 -25.58
CA LEU A 235 -12.68 -5.64 -24.52
C LEU A 235 -12.11 -4.25 -24.86
N GLN A 236 -10.91 -4.19 -25.44
CA GLN A 236 -10.31 -2.92 -25.89
C GLN A 236 -11.19 -2.24 -26.96
N CYS A 237 -11.70 -3.00 -27.92
CA CYS A 237 -12.63 -2.51 -28.94
C CYS A 237 -13.95 -2.02 -28.32
N ALA A 238 -14.48 -2.75 -27.33
CA ALA A 238 -15.71 -2.38 -26.64
C ALA A 238 -15.56 -1.09 -25.81
N LEU A 239 -14.40 -0.87 -25.20
CA LEU A 239 -14.11 0.32 -24.39
C LEU A 239 -13.73 1.55 -25.25
N ASN A 240 -13.26 1.35 -26.49
CA ASN A 240 -12.97 2.43 -27.42
C ASN A 240 -13.61 2.19 -28.81
N PRO A 241 -14.95 2.16 -28.90
CA PRO A 241 -15.66 1.80 -30.14
C PRO A 241 -15.51 2.84 -31.27
N LEU A 242 -15.06 4.05 -30.93
CA LEU A 242 -14.89 5.17 -31.86
C LEU A 242 -13.42 5.49 -32.17
N TYR A 243 -12.47 4.67 -31.69
CA TYR A 243 -11.03 4.90 -31.82
C TYR A 243 -10.63 6.35 -31.48
N CYS A 244 -11.23 6.90 -30.43
CA CYS A 244 -10.81 8.20 -29.92
C CYS A 244 -9.42 8.04 -29.28
N ASP A 245 -8.51 8.99 -29.48
CA ASP A 245 -7.11 8.95 -29.03
C ASP A 245 -6.91 8.87 -27.49
N ASN A 246 -8.00 8.77 -26.72
CA ASN A 246 -7.95 8.44 -25.30
C ASN A 246 -7.69 6.94 -25.13
N ILE A 247 -6.44 6.54 -25.40
CA ILE A 247 -5.91 5.28 -24.93
C ILE A 247 -6.02 5.30 -23.41
N THR A 248 -6.79 4.38 -22.81
CA THR A 248 -6.74 4.13 -21.37
C THR A 248 -5.27 3.97 -21.01
N SER A 249 -4.71 4.95 -20.30
CA SER A 249 -3.28 4.96 -20.00
C SER A 249 -2.97 3.69 -19.22
N LYS A 250 -2.05 2.87 -19.71
CA LYS A 250 -1.56 1.70 -18.97
C LYS A 250 -1.11 2.16 -17.58
N GLN A 251 -1.51 1.43 -16.56
CA GLN A 251 -1.19 1.68 -15.16
C GLN A 251 -0.33 0.53 -14.65
N ASP A 252 0.72 0.87 -13.91
CA ASP A 252 1.54 -0.13 -13.24
C ASP A 252 0.70 -0.81 -12.14
N CYS A 253 0.33 -2.07 -12.39
CA CYS A 253 -0.45 -2.88 -11.45
C CYS A 253 0.45 -3.63 -10.47
N LEU A 254 1.76 -3.56 -10.63
CA LEU A 254 2.74 -4.19 -9.74
C LEU A 254 3.46 -3.11 -8.90
N ALA A 255 4.12 -3.58 -7.85
CA ALA A 255 4.88 -2.75 -6.92
C ALA A 255 6.26 -3.33 -6.60
#